data_AF-A0A522QF35-F1
#
_entry.id   AF-A0A522QF35-F1
#
_cell.length_a   1.000
_cell.length_b   1.000
_cell.length_c   1.000
_cell.angle_alpha   90.00
_cell.angle_beta   90.00
_cell.angle_gamma   90.00
#
_symmetry.space_group_name_H-M   'P 1'
#
loop_
_entity.id
_entity.type
_entity.pdbx_description
1 polymer ?
#
loop_
_entity_poly.entity_id
_entity_poly.type
_entity_poly.pdbx_seq_one_letter_code
_entity_poly.pdbx_strand_id
1 'polypeptide(L)'
;MSPAFATASTPPAHCPLCQDNGDTLWHNEELRVIDAGDPDHPGYTRVIWRAHVAEMTALAPPARHRLMGAVWAVEQALRDTLAPAKV
;
A
#
# COMPACT_ATOMS: atom_id res chain seq x y z
N MET A 1 14.19 22.34 13.29
CA MET A 1 13.21 22.28 12.18
C MET A 1 12.34 21.05 12.38
N SER A 2 11.07 21.21 12.77
CA SER A 2 10.12 20.10 12.70
C SER A 2 9.92 19.74 11.22
N PRO A 3 10.00 18.47 10.81
CA PRO A 3 9.55 18.10 9.49
C PRO A 3 8.04 18.34 9.45
N ALA A 4 7.57 19.20 8.55
CA ALA A 4 6.15 19.31 8.27
C ALA A 4 5.71 17.98 7.65
N PHE A 5 5.06 17.12 8.43
CA PHE A 5 4.36 15.98 7.88
C PHE A 5 3.19 16.51 7.07
N ALA A 6 3.10 16.13 5.81
CA ALA A 6 2.04 16.59 4.94
C ALA A 6 0.74 15.87 5.31
N THR A 7 -0.34 16.64 5.44
CA THR A 7 -1.68 16.09 5.26
C THR A 7 -1.85 15.64 3.80
N ALA A 8 -2.86 14.80 3.53
CA ALA A 8 -3.18 14.32 2.19
C ALA A 8 -3.11 15.47 1.16
N SER A 9 -2.38 15.24 0.08
CA SER A 9 -2.28 16.19 -1.04
C SER A 9 -3.41 15.96 -2.03
N THR A 10 -3.70 16.94 -2.88
CA THR A 10 -4.70 16.75 -3.96
C THR A 10 -4.15 15.77 -4.99
N PRO A 11 -4.85 14.66 -5.29
CA PRO A 11 -4.43 13.76 -6.35
C PRO A 11 -4.63 14.41 -7.73
N PRO A 12 -3.77 14.12 -8.72
CA PRO A 12 -4.06 14.46 -10.10
C PRO A 12 -5.36 13.77 -10.55
N ALA A 13 -6.05 14.35 -11.55
CA ALA A 13 -7.38 13.94 -12.01
C ALA A 13 -7.52 12.44 -12.30
N HIS A 14 -6.42 11.75 -12.62
CA HIS A 14 -6.41 10.33 -12.94
C HIS A 14 -5.30 9.56 -12.19
N CYS A 15 -5.08 9.84 -10.91
CA CYS A 15 -4.14 9.03 -10.11
C CYS A 15 -4.64 7.57 -10.01
N PRO A 16 -3.93 6.59 -10.58
CA PRO A 16 -4.37 5.19 -10.60
C PRO A 16 -4.41 4.57 -9.19
N LEU A 17 -3.67 5.12 -8.23
CA LEU A 17 -3.67 4.67 -6.83
C LEU A 17 -4.84 5.25 -6.02
N CYS A 18 -5.40 6.38 -6.44
CA CYS A 18 -6.57 6.98 -5.79
C CYS A 18 -7.89 6.42 -6.34
N GLN A 19 -7.87 5.89 -7.57
CA GLN A 19 -9.00 5.18 -8.15
C GLN A 19 -9.10 3.77 -7.55
N ASP A 20 -10.34 3.32 -7.31
CA ASP A 20 -10.62 1.96 -6.92
C ASP A 20 -10.94 1.14 -8.18
N ASN A 21 -10.16 0.09 -8.40
CA ASN A 21 -10.24 -0.74 -9.61
C ASN A 21 -10.85 -2.12 -9.34
N GLY A 22 -11.33 -2.39 -8.12
CA GLY A 22 -12.13 -3.58 -7.81
C GLY A 22 -11.37 -4.83 -7.33
N ASP A 23 -10.04 -4.86 -7.42
CA ASP A 23 -9.22 -6.04 -7.04
C ASP A 23 -8.76 -6.03 -5.58
N THR A 24 -9.62 -5.54 -4.67
CA THR A 24 -9.28 -5.40 -3.24
C THR A 24 -9.36 -6.74 -2.52
N LEU A 25 -8.23 -7.18 -1.98
CA LEU A 25 -8.12 -8.38 -1.14
C LEU A 25 -8.45 -8.08 0.33
N TRP A 26 -8.05 -6.90 0.80
CA TRP A 26 -8.29 -6.44 2.16
C TRP A 26 -8.23 -4.92 2.24
N HIS A 27 -8.97 -4.29 3.16
CA HIS A 27 -8.85 -2.86 3.40
C HIS A 27 -9.24 -2.47 4.83
N ASN A 28 -8.79 -1.28 5.23
CA ASN A 28 -9.31 -0.53 6.36
C ASN A 28 -9.52 0.94 5.97
N GLU A 29 -9.62 1.83 6.96
CA GLU A 29 -9.80 3.27 6.77
C GLU A 29 -8.56 3.97 6.17
N GLU A 30 -7.36 3.45 6.43
CA GLU A 30 -6.10 4.11 6.10
C GLU A 30 -5.43 3.55 4.83
N LEU A 31 -5.60 2.26 4.55
CA LEU A 31 -4.92 1.58 3.45
C LEU A 31 -5.78 0.43 2.88
N ARG A 32 -5.36 -0.06 1.71
CA ARG A 32 -5.90 -1.26 1.09
C ARG A 32 -4.80 -2.14 0.52
N VAL A 33 -5.07 -3.42 0.43
CA VAL A 33 -4.23 -4.43 -0.23
C VAL A 33 -5.00 -4.93 -1.45
N ILE A 34 -4.35 -4.90 -2.60
CA ILE A 34 -4.94 -5.35 -3.87
C ILE A 34 -4.08 -6.43 -4.51
N ASP A 35 -4.69 -7.25 -5.36
CA ASP A 35 -3.97 -7.99 -6.39
C ASP A 35 -3.57 -7.00 -7.51
N ALA A 36 -2.32 -7.04 -7.97
CA ALA A 36 -1.83 -6.20 -9.04
C ALA A 36 -2.27 -6.68 -10.43
N GLY A 37 -2.74 -7.93 -10.56
CA GLY A 37 -3.17 -8.52 -11.82
C GLY A 37 -2.03 -8.73 -12.82
N ASP A 38 -0.80 -8.89 -12.35
CA ASP A 38 0.36 -9.14 -13.20
C ASP A 38 0.40 -10.62 -13.62
N PRO A 39 0.24 -10.92 -14.93
CA PRO A 39 0.13 -12.30 -15.40
C PRO A 39 1.43 -13.10 -15.23
N ASP A 40 2.58 -12.43 -15.18
CA ASP A 40 3.89 -13.07 -15.00
C ASP A 40 4.21 -13.31 -13.52
N HIS A 41 3.47 -12.67 -12.61
CA HIS A 41 3.70 -12.73 -11.17
C HIS A 41 2.39 -13.01 -10.38
N PRO A 42 1.92 -14.27 -10.37
CA PRO A 42 0.74 -14.65 -9.59
C PRO A 42 0.90 -14.29 -8.11
N GLY A 43 -0.10 -13.60 -7.55
CA GLY A 43 -0.07 -13.13 -6.16
C GLY A 43 0.77 -11.86 -5.94
N TYR A 44 1.18 -11.16 -7.01
CA TYR A 44 1.82 -9.86 -6.87
C TYR A 44 0.85 -8.85 -6.26
N THR A 45 1.07 -8.48 -5.01
CA THR A 45 0.16 -7.65 -4.24
C THR A 45 0.72 -6.25 -4.01
N ARG A 46 -0.17 -5.28 -3.86
CA ARG A 46 0.19 -3.88 -3.54
C ARG A 46 -0.49 -3.44 -2.26
N VAL A 47 0.27 -2.85 -1.35
CA VAL A 47 -0.24 -2.15 -0.17
C VAL A 47 -0.30 -0.66 -0.48
N ILE A 48 -1.50 -0.10 -0.51
CA ILE A 48 -1.77 1.26 -0.98
C ILE A 48 -2.35 2.10 0.16
N TRP A 49 -1.64 3.16 0.54
CA TRP A 49 -2.17 4.17 1.45
C TRP A 49 -3.30 4.95 0.75
N ARG A 50 -4.46 5.11 1.42
CA ARG A 50 -5.66 5.70 0.81
C ARG A 50 -5.51 7.20 0.54
N ALA A 51 -4.87 7.93 1.45
CA ALA A 51 -4.60 9.35 1.25
C ALA A 51 -3.51 9.53 0.18
N HIS A 52 -3.69 10.51 -0.71
CA HIS A 52 -2.68 10.81 -1.72
C HIS A 52 -1.48 11.49 -1.06
N VAL A 53 -0.36 10.79 -0.98
CA VAL A 53 0.89 11.26 -0.40
C VAL A 53 2.02 10.79 -1.29
N ALA A 54 2.87 11.73 -1.73
CA ALA A 54 3.94 11.43 -2.69
C ALA A 54 5.07 10.58 -2.09
N GLU A 55 5.46 10.88 -0.85
CA GLU A 55 6.65 10.30 -0.22
C GLU A 55 6.33 9.62 1.10
N MET A 56 7.00 8.49 1.38
CA MET A 56 6.94 7.84 2.71
C MET A 56 7.34 8.80 3.83
N THR A 57 8.29 9.69 3.57
CA THR A 57 8.75 10.70 4.54
C THR A 57 7.77 11.85 4.75
N ALA A 58 6.74 11.98 3.92
CA ALA A 58 5.65 12.93 4.15
C ALA A 58 4.60 12.39 5.14
N LEU A 59 4.51 11.08 5.32
CA LEU A 59 3.69 10.47 6.38
C LEU A 59 4.28 10.75 7.76
N ALA A 60 3.41 10.93 8.76
CA ALA A 60 3.82 10.95 10.16
C ALA A 60 4.42 9.59 10.57
N PRO A 61 5.38 9.53 11.51
CA PRO A 61 6.07 8.29 11.87
C PRO A 61 5.12 7.14 12.26
N PRO A 62 4.03 7.37 13.02
CA PRO A 62 3.06 6.31 13.30
C PRO A 62 2.38 5.74 12.04
N ALA A 63 2.08 6.58 11.05
CA ALA A 63 1.47 6.14 9.79
C ALA A 63 2.45 5.32 8.94
N ARG A 64 3.75 5.68 8.94
CA ARG A 64 4.80 4.86 8.30
C ARG A 64 4.88 3.48 8.92
N HIS A 65 4.84 3.40 10.25
CA HIS A 65 4.87 2.12 10.96
C HIS A 65 3.65 1.26 10.64
N ARG A 66 2.45 1.86 10.56
CA ARG A 66 1.24 1.13 10.16
C ARG A 66 1.32 0.60 8.74
N LEU A 67 1.78 1.43 7.80
CA LEU A 67 1.97 1.02 6.40
C LEU A 67 3.00 -0.12 6.28
N MET A 68 4.15 0.00 6.93
CA MET A 68 5.17 -1.06 6.93
C MET A 68 4.70 -2.33 7.65
N GLY A 69 3.93 -2.19 8.73
CA GLY A 69 3.30 -3.33 9.40
C GLY A 69 2.36 -4.10 8.47
N ALA A 70 1.58 -3.39 7.64
CA ALA A 70 0.75 -4.02 6.62
C ALA A 70 1.59 -4.70 5.52
N VAL A 71 2.70 -4.09 5.09
CA VAL A 71 3.63 -4.72 4.13
C VAL A 71 4.17 -6.05 4.68
N TRP A 72 4.60 -6.10 5.94
CA TRP A 72 5.10 -7.35 6.54
C TRP A 72 4.00 -8.39 6.74
N ALA A 73 2.78 -7.96 7.09
CA ALA A 73 1.64 -8.88 7.18
C ALA A 73 1.31 -9.51 5.83
N VAL A 74 1.36 -8.73 4.74
CA VAL A 74 1.18 -9.23 3.38
C VAL A 74 2.32 -10.15 2.97
N GLU A 75 3.59 -9.79 3.25
CA GLU A 75 4.73 -10.68 3.01
C GLU A 75 4.53 -12.03 3.68
N GLN A 76 4.16 -12.05 4.97
CA GLN A 76 3.92 -13.29 5.70
C GLN A 76 2.80 -14.11 5.06
N ALA A 77 1.68 -13.48 4.70
CA ALA A 77 0.57 -14.15 4.03
C ALA A 77 0.97 -14.75 2.67
N LEU A 78 1.79 -14.05 1.88
CA LEU A 78 2.32 -14.56 0.61
C LEU A 78 3.25 -15.76 0.84
N ARG A 79 4.12 -15.70 1.86
CA ARG A 79 5.02 -16.80 2.21
C ARG A 79 4.26 -18.06 2.60
N ASP A 80 3.22 -17.89 3.41
CA ASP A 80 2.40 -18.99 3.90
C ASP A 80 1.52 -19.60 2.80
N THR A 81 1.08 -18.80 1.82
CA THR A 81 0.14 -19.23 0.78
C THR A 81 0.83 -19.74 -0.48
N LEU A 82 1.94 -19.11 -0.89
CA LEU A 82 2.58 -19.35 -2.19
C LEU A 82 3.93 -20.06 -2.10
N ALA A 83 4.52 -20.16 -0.89
CA ALA A 83 5.85 -20.74 -0.67
C ALA A 83 6.94 -20.27 -1.68
N PRO A 84 7.10 -18.95 -1.92
CA PRO A 84 8.05 -18.46 -2.89
C PRO A 84 9.49 -18.64 -2.40
N ALA A 85 10.44 -18.79 -3.33
CA ALA A 85 11.86 -18.84 -2.99
C ALA A 85 12.38 -17.50 -2.42
N LYS A 86 11.75 -16.39 -2.80
CA LYS A 86 12.01 -15.04 -2.30
C LYS A 86 10.74 -14.18 -2.43
N VAL A 87 10.50 -13.34 -1.44
CA VAL A 87 9.56 -12.20 -1.52
C VAL A 87 10.35 -10.93 -1.67
#